data_AF-A0A6L7MY72-F1
#
_entry.id   AF-A0A6L7MY72-F1
#
_cell.length_a   1.000
_cell.length_b   1.000
_cell.length_c   1.000
_cell.angle_alpha   90.00
_cell.angle_beta   90.00
_cell.angle_gamma   90.00
#
_symmetry.space_group_name_H-M   'P 1'
#
loop_
_entity.id
_entity.type
_entity.pdbx_description
1 polymer ?
#
loop_
_entity_poly.entity_id
_entity_poly.type
_entity_poly.pdbx_seq_one_letter_code
_entity_poly.pdbx_strand_id
1 'polypeptide(L)'
;MTNMVEDEDESQEANWAFLNEMLLSLDDVPPAASDLISALPRCPQALVRCLLRLAPSLRNRIWQLDGELPFSWLMIKRQIWRREAGTAFGEMCRELHGLVEDPGRLASEHVLSVLEEGADYIGALDTVTTDVRMAFAGGGLSKQFVQHVCEERDRRAADHVSALAMQDDWPPGDRRFEWSQEFGNAGLADAPIWEPDIPPSAQPTFDTPVAAAWCCFASSPTPRTVFLVKRMRAHAPDWFDMAYRAAWYRLARAQNLAKD
;
A
#
# COMPACT_ATOMS: atom_id res chain seq x y z
N MET A 1 -23.05 -27.79 18.44
CA MET A 1 -22.07 -27.34 17.43
C MET A 1 -21.68 -25.88 17.70
N THR A 2 -21.46 -25.51 18.97
CA THR A 2 -21.23 -24.10 19.38
C THR A 2 -19.83 -23.89 19.97
N ASN A 3 -19.19 -24.95 20.48
CA ASN A 3 -17.88 -24.85 21.15
C ASN A 3 -16.67 -24.71 20.21
N MET A 4 -16.82 -24.88 18.90
CA MET A 4 -15.67 -24.86 17.97
C MET A 4 -15.26 -23.46 17.51
N VAL A 5 -16.16 -22.48 17.63
CA VAL A 5 -15.90 -21.09 17.21
C VAL A 5 -15.23 -20.30 18.34
N GLU A 6 -15.61 -20.58 19.60
CA GLU A 6 -15.03 -19.93 20.78
C GLU A 6 -13.55 -20.31 20.97
N ASP A 7 -13.17 -21.58 20.73
CA ASP A 7 -11.78 -22.04 20.82
C ASP A 7 -10.85 -21.43 19.74
N GLU A 8 -11.39 -21.09 18.56
CA GLU A 8 -10.61 -20.44 17.49
C GLU A 8 -10.38 -18.95 17.75
N ASP A 9 -11.37 -18.26 18.31
CA ASP A 9 -11.26 -16.83 18.65
C ASP A 9 -10.29 -16.59 19.83
N GLU A 10 -10.35 -17.42 20.89
CA GLU A 10 -9.40 -17.33 22.02
C GLU A 10 -7.94 -17.59 21.60
N SER A 11 -7.74 -18.56 20.70
CA SER A 11 -6.41 -18.86 20.14
C SER A 11 -5.87 -17.71 19.28
N GLN A 12 -6.73 -17.06 18.50
CA GLN A 12 -6.33 -15.88 17.72
C GLN A 12 -5.95 -14.71 18.62
N GLU A 13 -6.73 -14.41 19.66
CA GLU A 13 -6.42 -13.35 20.61
C GLU A 13 -5.09 -13.57 21.33
N ALA A 14 -4.81 -14.80 21.76
CA ALA A 14 -3.53 -15.16 22.37
C ALA A 14 -2.34 -14.95 21.41
N ASN A 15 -2.49 -15.33 20.14
CA ASN A 15 -1.47 -15.09 19.11
C ASN A 15 -1.23 -13.60 18.85
N TRP A 16 -2.27 -12.76 18.90
CA TRP A 16 -2.14 -11.31 18.76
C TRP A 16 -1.49 -10.65 19.97
N ALA A 17 -1.85 -11.08 21.19
CA ALA A 17 -1.22 -10.60 22.40
C ALA A 17 0.30 -10.88 22.39
N PHE A 18 0.69 -12.09 21.99
CA PHE A 18 2.09 -12.47 21.82
C PHE A 18 2.81 -11.61 20.77
N LEU A 19 2.18 -11.38 19.61
CA LEU A 19 2.76 -10.54 18.57
C LEU A 19 2.96 -9.09 19.05
N ASN A 20 2.01 -8.55 19.82
CA ASN A 20 2.09 -7.21 20.37
C ASN A 20 3.21 -7.08 21.42
N GLU A 21 3.28 -8.04 22.34
CA GLU A 21 4.34 -8.11 23.36
C GLU A 21 5.73 -8.22 22.70
N MET A 22 5.82 -9.01 21.64
CA MET A 22 7.03 -9.14 20.86
C MET A 22 7.39 -7.84 20.14
N LEU A 23 6.44 -7.16 19.48
CA LEU A 23 6.67 -5.86 18.84
C LEU A 23 7.13 -4.79 19.84
N LEU A 24 6.59 -4.81 21.07
CA LEU A 24 7.04 -3.95 22.17
C LEU A 24 8.46 -4.30 22.64
N SER A 25 8.80 -5.59 22.67
CA SER A 25 10.12 -6.09 23.08
C SER A 25 11.23 -5.78 22.06
N LEU A 26 10.85 -5.23 20.90
CA LEU A 26 11.77 -4.84 19.82
C LEU A 26 12.15 -3.36 19.90
N ASP A 27 11.70 -2.64 20.93
CA ASP A 27 12.26 -1.33 21.27
C ASP A 27 13.78 -1.47 21.43
N ASP A 28 14.52 -0.57 20.78
CA ASP A 28 15.99 -0.54 20.68
C ASP A 28 16.67 -1.68 19.90
N VAL A 29 15.91 -2.62 19.32
CA VAL A 29 16.47 -3.67 18.45
C VAL A 29 16.33 -3.27 16.97
N PRO A 30 17.43 -3.23 16.20
CA PRO A 30 17.35 -3.04 14.75
C PRO A 30 16.47 -4.14 14.13
N PRO A 31 15.50 -3.84 13.24
CA PRO A 31 14.64 -4.82 12.59
C PRO A 31 15.41 -5.90 11.84
N ALA A 32 16.59 -5.56 11.33
CA ALA A 32 17.51 -6.50 10.70
C ALA A 32 18.07 -7.56 11.67
N ALA A 33 18.02 -7.31 12.98
CA ALA A 33 18.46 -8.26 14.01
C ALA A 33 17.35 -9.22 14.47
N SER A 34 16.10 -9.00 14.06
CA SER A 34 14.97 -9.89 14.38
C SER A 34 14.46 -10.58 13.12
N ASP A 35 14.73 -11.89 13.03
CA ASP A 35 14.22 -12.75 11.95
C ASP A 35 12.69 -12.64 11.80
N LEU A 36 12.00 -12.37 12.91
CA LEU A 36 10.55 -12.28 12.94
C LEU A 36 10.02 -10.97 12.35
N ILE A 37 10.69 -9.84 12.59
CA ILE A 37 10.38 -8.59 11.89
C ILE A 37 10.66 -8.74 10.39
N SER A 38 11.74 -9.43 10.02
CA SER A 38 12.06 -9.72 8.61
C SER A 38 11.02 -10.61 7.91
N ALA A 39 10.24 -11.36 8.68
CA ALA A 39 9.17 -12.21 8.18
C ALA A 39 7.83 -11.47 7.98
N LEU A 40 7.58 -10.38 8.72
CA LEU A 40 6.32 -9.59 8.62
C LEU A 40 5.95 -9.17 7.19
N PRO A 41 6.90 -8.73 6.34
CA PRO A 41 6.63 -8.47 4.92
C PRO A 41 6.02 -9.63 4.13
N ARG A 42 6.26 -10.87 4.55
CA ARG A 42 5.71 -12.08 3.90
C ARG A 42 4.24 -12.30 4.25
N CYS A 43 3.74 -11.59 5.27
CA CYS A 43 2.38 -11.67 5.76
C CYS A 43 1.73 -10.27 5.75
N PRO A 44 1.55 -9.64 4.58
CA PRO A 44 1.02 -8.27 4.47
C PRO A 44 -0.35 -8.09 5.12
N GLN A 45 -1.16 -9.15 5.19
CA GLN A 45 -2.44 -9.17 5.90
C GLN A 45 -2.26 -8.93 7.39
N ALA A 46 -1.37 -9.71 8.02
CA ALA A 46 -1.09 -9.58 9.44
C ALA A 46 -0.51 -8.20 9.76
N LEU A 47 0.35 -7.69 8.88
CA LEU A 47 0.95 -6.37 8.99
C LEU A 47 -0.09 -5.23 8.95
N VAL A 48 -1.02 -5.24 7.99
CA VAL A 48 -2.12 -4.25 7.93
C VAL A 48 -3.05 -4.39 9.13
N ARG A 49 -3.36 -5.62 9.54
CA ARG A 49 -4.20 -5.85 10.73
C ARG A 49 -3.54 -5.36 12.02
N CYS A 50 -2.22 -5.56 12.17
CA CYS A 50 -1.44 -5.00 13.29
C CYS A 50 -1.64 -3.48 13.36
N LEU A 51 -1.41 -2.79 12.24
CA LEU A 51 -1.57 -1.34 12.19
C LEU A 51 -2.94 -0.87 12.67
N LEU A 52 -4.00 -1.55 12.26
CA LEU A 52 -5.37 -1.16 12.59
C LEU A 52 -5.78 -1.49 14.04
N ARG A 53 -5.05 -2.39 14.73
CA ARG A 53 -5.37 -2.81 16.10
C ARG A 53 -4.44 -2.23 17.17
N LEU A 54 -3.24 -1.83 16.78
CA LEU A 54 -2.19 -1.43 17.72
C LEU A 54 -2.37 0.00 18.25
N ALA A 55 -1.82 0.21 19.45
CA ALA A 55 -1.73 1.52 20.06
C ALA A 55 -0.86 2.48 19.21
N PRO A 56 -1.12 3.80 19.25
CA PRO A 56 -0.44 4.77 18.38
C PRO A 56 1.10 4.74 18.43
N SER A 57 1.69 4.48 19.61
CA SER A 57 3.15 4.39 19.77
C SER A 57 3.76 3.25 18.94
N LEU A 58 3.12 2.08 18.94
CA LEU A 58 3.56 0.92 18.16
C LEU A 58 3.30 1.07 16.67
N ARG A 59 2.21 1.75 16.28
CA ARG A 59 1.90 2.02 14.86
C ARG A 59 3.02 2.79 14.17
N ASN A 60 3.53 3.83 14.83
CA ASN A 60 4.64 4.63 14.31
C ASN A 60 5.88 3.77 14.02
N ARG A 61 6.21 2.83 14.90
CA ARG A 61 7.33 1.90 14.69
C ARG A 61 7.09 1.00 13.48
N ILE A 62 5.88 0.49 13.31
CA ILE A 62 5.53 -0.36 12.17
C ILE A 62 5.63 0.42 10.85
N TRP A 63 5.15 1.67 10.80
CA TRP A 63 5.29 2.51 9.60
C TRP A 63 6.76 2.69 9.18
N GLN A 64 7.65 2.88 10.16
CA GLN A 64 9.09 3.03 9.94
C GLN A 64 9.78 1.78 9.38
N LEU A 65 9.16 0.60 9.48
CA LEU A 65 9.71 -0.63 8.88
C LEU A 65 9.90 -0.50 7.35
N ASP A 66 9.19 0.43 6.68
CA ASP A 66 9.43 0.74 5.27
C ASP A 66 10.89 1.09 5.00
N GLY A 67 11.58 1.78 5.91
CA GLY A 67 13.00 2.10 5.74
C GLY A 67 13.93 0.92 6.02
N GLU A 68 13.51 0.00 6.87
CA GLU A 68 14.40 -0.95 7.56
C GLU A 68 14.34 -2.37 6.98
N LEU A 69 13.31 -2.68 6.19
CA LEU A 69 13.06 -4.03 5.67
C LEU A 69 12.94 -4.07 4.14
N PRO A 70 13.20 -5.21 3.48
CA PRO A 70 13.08 -5.34 2.03
C PRO A 70 11.62 -5.49 1.57
N PHE A 71 10.75 -4.55 1.94
CA PHE A 71 9.36 -4.44 1.46
C PHE A 71 8.98 -2.99 1.18
N SER A 72 7.79 -2.78 0.63
CA SER A 72 7.19 -1.45 0.50
C SER A 72 5.67 -1.52 0.72
N TRP A 73 5.15 -0.59 1.53
CA TRP A 73 3.70 -0.44 1.75
C TRP A 73 2.93 -0.17 0.46
N LEU A 74 3.58 0.49 -0.50
CA LEU A 74 3.06 0.83 -1.83
C LEU A 74 2.93 -0.38 -2.76
N MET A 75 3.17 -1.59 -2.26
CA MET A 75 3.01 -2.84 -2.99
C MET A 75 2.06 -3.82 -2.31
N ILE A 76 1.48 -3.45 -1.16
CA ILE A 76 0.45 -4.24 -0.49
C ILE A 76 -0.83 -4.20 -1.34
N LYS A 77 -1.39 -5.39 -1.59
CA LYS A 77 -2.61 -5.54 -2.41
C LYS A 77 -3.74 -4.66 -1.88
N ARG A 78 -4.41 -3.95 -2.79
CA ARG A 78 -5.61 -3.14 -2.49
C ARG A 78 -6.67 -3.93 -1.72
N GLN A 79 -6.87 -5.19 -2.09
CA GLN A 79 -7.86 -6.07 -1.44
C GLN A 79 -7.50 -6.38 0.02
N ILE A 80 -6.21 -6.44 0.36
CA ILE A 80 -5.76 -6.63 1.74
C ILE A 80 -6.14 -5.41 2.55
N TRP A 81 -5.79 -4.21 2.09
CA TRP A 81 -6.18 -2.96 2.76
C TRP A 81 -7.68 -2.88 3.02
N ARG A 82 -8.50 -3.10 1.98
CA ARG A 82 -9.97 -3.07 2.11
C ARG A 82 -10.51 -4.10 3.08
N ARG A 83 -10.02 -5.34 2.98
CA ARG A 83 -10.50 -6.44 3.83
C ARG A 83 -10.13 -6.20 5.29
N GLU A 84 -8.88 -5.92 5.58
CA GLU A 84 -8.43 -5.73 6.96
C GLU A 84 -9.04 -4.45 7.58
N ALA A 85 -9.23 -3.37 6.79
CA ALA A 85 -9.97 -2.19 7.22
C ALA A 85 -11.43 -2.53 7.57
N GLY A 86 -12.11 -3.35 6.74
CA GLY A 86 -13.46 -3.82 7.01
C GLY A 86 -13.54 -4.74 8.23
N THR A 87 -12.56 -5.61 8.44
CA THR A 87 -12.45 -6.44 9.64
C THR A 87 -12.30 -5.59 10.89
N ALA A 88 -11.36 -4.64 10.91
CA ALA A 88 -11.15 -3.74 12.05
C ALA A 88 -12.39 -2.88 12.33
N PHE A 89 -13.05 -2.37 11.29
CA PHE A 89 -14.31 -1.65 11.41
C PHE A 89 -15.40 -2.52 12.07
N GLY A 90 -15.56 -3.76 11.62
CA GLY A 90 -16.56 -4.68 12.16
C GLY A 90 -16.27 -5.13 13.58
N GLU A 91 -15.01 -5.39 13.93
CA GLU A 91 -14.55 -5.65 15.30
C GLU A 91 -14.91 -4.49 16.22
N MET A 92 -14.51 -3.27 15.85
CA MET A 92 -14.78 -2.07 16.66
C MET A 92 -16.27 -1.76 16.79
N CYS A 93 -17.07 -1.96 15.73
CA CYS A 93 -18.53 -1.82 15.81
C CYS A 93 -19.15 -2.80 16.83
N ARG A 94 -18.64 -4.04 16.91
CA ARG A 94 -19.11 -5.03 17.89
C ARG A 94 -18.75 -4.61 19.32
N GLU A 95 -17.51 -4.17 19.53
CA GLU A 95 -17.04 -3.73 20.85
C GLU A 95 -17.77 -2.49 21.35
N LEU A 96 -18.08 -1.55 20.46
CA LEU A 96 -18.78 -0.30 20.78
C LEU A 96 -20.31 -0.46 20.84
N HIS A 97 -20.86 -1.61 20.44
CA HIS A 97 -22.30 -1.83 20.39
C HIS A 97 -22.92 -1.70 21.79
N GLY A 98 -23.89 -0.79 21.94
CA GLY A 98 -24.54 -0.51 23.22
C GLY A 98 -23.75 0.40 24.17
N LEU A 99 -22.51 0.76 23.83
CA LEU A 99 -21.70 1.73 24.60
C LEU A 99 -21.82 3.16 24.05
N VAL A 100 -22.10 3.30 22.75
CA VAL A 100 -22.18 4.58 22.04
C VAL A 100 -23.37 4.61 21.09
N GLU A 101 -23.87 5.80 20.77
CA GLU A 101 -25.03 6.01 19.90
C GLU A 101 -24.76 5.62 18.44
N ASP A 102 -23.55 5.89 17.93
CA ASP A 102 -23.13 5.59 16.56
C ASP A 102 -21.75 4.89 16.52
N PRO A 103 -21.72 3.56 16.76
CA PRO A 103 -20.50 2.76 16.67
C PRO A 103 -19.84 2.82 15.29
N GLY A 104 -20.65 2.92 14.23
CA GLY A 104 -20.18 2.94 12.85
C GLY A 104 -19.35 4.17 12.53
N ARG A 105 -19.83 5.36 12.94
CA ARG A 105 -19.08 6.60 12.76
C ARG A 105 -17.72 6.52 13.47
N LEU A 106 -17.69 6.16 14.75
CA LEU A 106 -16.44 6.08 15.52
C LEU A 106 -15.47 5.03 14.96
N ALA A 107 -15.98 3.86 14.55
CA ALA A 107 -15.15 2.83 13.92
C ALA A 107 -14.55 3.31 12.60
N SER A 108 -15.35 3.99 11.76
CA SER A 108 -14.86 4.55 10.51
C SER A 108 -13.83 5.66 10.72
N GLU A 109 -14.04 6.55 11.69
CA GLU A 109 -13.11 7.61 12.07
C GLU A 109 -11.78 7.04 12.56
N HIS A 110 -11.82 6.01 13.40
CA HIS A 110 -10.62 5.33 13.86
C HIS A 110 -9.82 4.74 12.70
N VAL A 111 -10.46 3.90 11.87
CA VAL A 111 -9.77 3.25 10.74
C VAL A 111 -9.18 4.28 9.78
N LEU A 112 -9.92 5.34 9.45
CA LEU A 112 -9.45 6.39 8.57
C LEU A 112 -8.30 7.18 9.19
N SER A 113 -8.36 7.49 10.49
CA SER A 113 -7.28 8.16 11.21
C SER A 113 -5.97 7.35 11.16
N VAL A 114 -6.02 6.02 11.30
CA VAL A 114 -4.81 5.18 11.16
C VAL A 114 -4.23 5.22 9.75
N LEU A 115 -5.07 5.22 8.72
CA LEU A 115 -4.62 5.29 7.33
C LEU A 115 -4.09 6.69 6.97
N GLU A 116 -4.67 7.74 7.55
CA GLU A 116 -4.20 9.13 7.43
C GLU A 116 -2.83 9.29 8.09
N GLU A 117 -2.59 8.71 9.28
CA GLU A 117 -1.26 8.64 9.90
C GLU A 117 -0.25 7.99 8.92
N GLY A 118 -0.61 6.87 8.30
CA GLY A 118 0.24 6.22 7.31
C GLY A 118 0.55 7.08 6.08
N ALA A 119 -0.39 7.91 5.64
CA ALA A 119 -0.20 8.83 4.52
C ALA A 119 0.82 9.95 4.83
N ASP A 120 0.96 10.34 6.10
CA ASP A 120 2.00 11.30 6.52
C ASP A 120 3.41 10.69 6.43
N TYR A 121 3.56 9.40 6.70
CA TYR A 121 4.83 8.68 6.52
C TYR A 121 5.10 8.34 5.04
N ILE A 122 4.05 8.00 4.32
CA ILE A 122 4.12 7.46 2.97
C ILE A 122 3.09 8.18 2.11
N GLY A 123 3.49 9.30 1.50
CA GLY A 123 2.60 10.21 0.79
C GLY A 123 1.62 9.54 -0.17
N ALA A 124 2.03 8.48 -0.87
CA ALA A 124 1.18 7.72 -1.79
C ALA A 124 0.07 6.85 -1.12
N LEU A 125 0.07 6.65 0.20
CA LEU A 125 -0.98 5.91 0.92
C LEU A 125 -2.30 6.68 1.05
N ASP A 126 -2.32 7.98 0.77
CA ASP A 126 -3.57 8.75 0.66
C ASP A 126 -4.57 8.14 -0.35
N THR A 127 -4.05 7.43 -1.36
CA THR A 127 -4.87 6.65 -2.30
C THR A 127 -5.62 5.51 -1.63
N VAL A 128 -4.98 4.81 -0.70
CA VAL A 128 -5.58 3.72 0.08
C VAL A 128 -6.63 4.30 1.00
N THR A 129 -6.33 5.39 1.71
CA THR A 129 -7.28 6.11 2.56
C THR A 129 -8.52 6.51 1.78
N THR A 130 -8.34 7.12 0.60
CA THR A 130 -9.45 7.53 -0.27
C THR A 130 -10.25 6.31 -0.72
N ASP A 131 -9.60 5.23 -1.14
CA ASP A 131 -10.27 4.02 -1.62
C ASP A 131 -11.06 3.29 -0.52
N VAL A 132 -10.53 3.25 0.71
CA VAL A 132 -11.22 2.70 1.89
C VAL A 132 -12.39 3.59 2.30
N ARG A 133 -12.21 4.92 2.33
CA ARG A 133 -13.29 5.87 2.61
C ARG A 133 -14.46 5.69 1.64
N MET A 134 -14.18 5.55 0.36
CA MET A 134 -15.21 5.29 -0.65
C MET A 134 -15.91 3.94 -0.44
N ALA A 135 -15.17 2.91 -0.02
CA ALA A 135 -15.76 1.61 0.31
C ALA A 135 -16.72 1.70 1.50
N PHE A 136 -16.38 2.44 2.56
CA PHE A 136 -17.28 2.67 3.70
C PHE A 136 -18.51 3.51 3.33
N ALA A 137 -18.36 4.48 2.42
CA ALA A 137 -19.48 5.29 1.92
C ALA A 137 -20.36 4.57 0.87
N GLY A 138 -20.04 3.32 0.49
CA GLY A 138 -20.76 2.58 -0.56
C GLY A 138 -20.57 3.16 -1.97
N GLY A 139 -19.54 3.97 -2.20
CA GLY A 139 -19.29 4.69 -3.44
C GLY A 139 -18.08 4.17 -4.25
N GLY A 140 -17.98 4.61 -5.50
CA GLY A 140 -16.83 4.38 -6.37
C GLY A 140 -16.09 5.69 -6.71
N LEU A 141 -14.82 5.60 -7.13
CA LEU A 141 -14.05 6.76 -7.56
C LEU A 141 -14.69 7.42 -8.80
N SER A 142 -14.98 8.72 -8.72
CA SER A 142 -15.62 9.44 -9.82
C SER A 142 -14.68 9.62 -11.03
N LYS A 143 -15.23 9.59 -12.25
CA LYS A 143 -14.45 9.81 -13.49
C LYS A 143 -13.72 11.15 -13.47
N GLN A 144 -14.36 12.20 -12.94
CA GLN A 144 -13.79 13.55 -12.85
C GLN A 144 -12.60 13.60 -11.89
N PHE A 145 -12.69 12.93 -10.74
CA PHE A 145 -11.58 12.85 -9.78
C PHE A 145 -10.38 12.11 -10.38
N VAL A 146 -10.59 10.95 -11.00
CA VAL A 146 -9.50 10.20 -11.66
C VAL A 146 -8.86 11.03 -12.77
N GLN A 147 -9.66 11.71 -13.58
CA GLN A 147 -9.16 12.58 -14.65
C GLN A 147 -8.30 13.72 -14.08
N HIS A 148 -8.75 14.38 -13.02
CA HIS A 148 -8.01 15.47 -12.38
C HIS A 148 -6.63 15.01 -11.87
N VAL A 149 -6.56 13.85 -11.21
CA VAL A 149 -5.28 13.30 -10.72
C VAL A 149 -4.34 12.92 -11.88
N CYS A 150 -4.89 12.38 -12.98
CA CYS A 150 -4.10 12.10 -14.19
C CYS A 150 -3.55 13.37 -14.83
N GLU A 151 -4.34 14.43 -14.93
CA GLU A 151 -3.92 15.72 -15.48
C GLU A 151 -2.85 16.39 -14.60
N GLU A 152 -3.01 16.32 -13.26
CA GLU A 152 -2.01 16.80 -12.30
C GLU A 152 -0.69 16.05 -12.45
N ARG A 153 -0.73 14.72 -12.59
CA ARG A 153 0.43 13.90 -12.91
C ARG A 153 1.07 14.36 -14.21
N ASP A 154 0.31 14.43 -15.31
CA ASP A 154 0.88 14.71 -16.63
C ASP A 154 1.56 16.07 -16.68
N ARG A 155 1.00 17.06 -16.00
CA ARG A 155 1.60 18.39 -15.85
C ARG A 155 2.92 18.32 -15.08
N ARG A 156 2.94 17.72 -13.89
CA ARG A 156 4.16 17.60 -13.06
C ARG A 156 5.19 16.68 -13.68
N ALA A 157 4.77 15.63 -14.39
CA ALA A 157 5.64 14.75 -15.13
C ALA A 157 6.31 15.50 -16.27
N ALA A 158 5.58 16.31 -17.05
CA ALA A 158 6.19 17.11 -18.11
C ALA A 158 7.27 18.06 -17.57
N ASP A 159 7.00 18.74 -16.44
CA ASP A 159 7.95 19.65 -15.79
C ASP A 159 9.15 18.91 -15.20
N HIS A 160 8.92 17.77 -14.53
CA HIS A 160 9.96 16.98 -13.87
C HIS A 160 10.82 16.17 -14.85
N VAL A 161 10.23 15.56 -15.89
CA VAL A 161 10.95 14.92 -17.01
C VAL A 161 11.89 15.94 -17.63
N SER A 162 11.39 17.14 -17.91
CA SER A 162 12.16 18.19 -18.58
C SER A 162 13.31 18.67 -17.69
N ALA A 163 13.07 18.84 -16.39
CA ALA A 163 14.10 19.22 -15.42
C ALA A 163 15.19 18.14 -15.28
N LEU A 164 14.82 16.88 -15.09
CA LEU A 164 15.76 15.76 -14.95
C LEU A 164 16.53 15.46 -16.25
N ALA A 165 15.86 15.55 -17.41
CA ALA A 165 16.50 15.37 -18.71
C ALA A 165 17.51 16.49 -19.04
N MET A 166 17.33 17.68 -18.46
CA MET A 166 18.28 18.79 -18.61
C MET A 166 19.48 18.70 -17.66
N GLN A 167 19.33 18.03 -16.52
CA GLN A 167 20.36 17.97 -15.47
C GLN A 167 21.24 16.71 -15.56
N ASP A 168 20.81 15.67 -16.28
CA ASP A 168 21.47 14.35 -16.35
C ASP A 168 21.74 13.73 -14.95
N ASP A 169 21.00 14.18 -13.93
CA ASP A 169 21.12 13.82 -12.51
C ASP A 169 20.42 12.50 -12.16
N TRP A 170 20.32 11.62 -13.15
CA TRP A 170 19.75 10.29 -12.95
C TRP A 170 20.70 9.42 -12.09
N PRO A 171 20.17 8.50 -11.27
CA PRO A 171 21.01 7.46 -10.70
C PRO A 171 21.76 6.74 -11.84
N PRO A 172 23.09 6.52 -11.76
CA PRO A 172 23.85 5.98 -12.88
C PRO A 172 23.30 4.62 -13.38
N GLY A 173 22.97 4.53 -14.68
CA GLY A 173 22.49 3.29 -15.35
C GLY A 173 21.30 3.39 -16.33
N ASP A 174 20.94 4.58 -16.83
CA ASP A 174 19.54 4.84 -17.23
C ASP A 174 19.27 4.89 -18.75
N ARG A 175 18.20 4.20 -19.16
CA ARG A 175 17.47 4.43 -20.43
C ARG A 175 15.98 4.56 -20.11
N ARG A 176 15.31 5.50 -20.75
CA ARG A 176 13.85 5.68 -20.73
C ARG A 176 13.17 4.40 -21.22
N PHE A 177 12.32 3.80 -20.37
CA PHE A 177 11.40 2.73 -20.76
C PHE A 177 9.98 3.24 -20.56
N GLU A 178 9.12 3.09 -21.56
CA GLU A 178 7.74 3.61 -21.58
C GLU A 178 6.74 2.48 -21.37
N TRP A 179 6.37 2.20 -20.13
CA TRP A 179 5.44 1.14 -19.75
C TRP A 179 3.97 1.52 -20.02
N SER A 180 3.70 2.79 -20.29
CA SER A 180 2.36 3.27 -20.68
C SER A 180 1.80 2.55 -21.92
N GLN A 181 2.67 2.05 -22.81
CA GLN A 181 2.28 1.23 -23.96
C GLN A 181 1.89 -0.20 -23.56
N GLU A 182 2.56 -0.80 -22.58
CA GLU A 182 2.25 -2.16 -22.11
C GLU A 182 0.91 -2.23 -21.36
N PHE A 183 0.61 -1.22 -20.53
CA PHE A 183 -0.66 -1.14 -19.80
C PHE A 183 -1.85 -0.64 -20.64
N GLY A 184 -1.60 -0.11 -21.85
CA GLY A 184 -2.62 0.37 -22.78
C GLY A 184 -3.39 -0.74 -23.50
N ASN A 185 -2.81 -1.95 -23.59
CA ASN A 185 -3.44 -3.12 -24.18
C ASN A 185 -4.29 -3.84 -23.12
N ALA A 186 -5.48 -3.32 -22.87
CA ALA A 186 -6.43 -3.83 -21.89
C ALA A 186 -6.89 -5.26 -22.22
N GLY A 187 -6.22 -6.23 -21.61
CA GLY A 187 -6.62 -7.63 -21.43
C GLY A 187 -6.04 -8.10 -20.10
N LEU A 188 -6.57 -7.55 -19.00
CA LEU A 188 -5.98 -7.56 -17.65
C LEU A 188 -6.03 -8.94 -16.94
N ALA A 189 -6.02 -10.04 -17.68
CA ALA A 189 -6.06 -11.42 -17.18
C ALA A 189 -5.01 -12.39 -17.80
N ASP A 190 -4.37 -12.05 -18.93
CA ASP A 190 -3.50 -13.00 -19.67
C ASP A 190 -2.01 -12.58 -19.74
N ALA A 191 -1.59 -11.56 -18.99
CA ALA A 191 -0.19 -11.14 -19.00
C ALA A 191 0.70 -12.20 -18.30
N PRO A 192 1.74 -12.74 -18.96
CA PRO A 192 2.62 -13.74 -18.39
C PRO A 192 3.30 -13.20 -17.13
N ILE A 193 3.59 -14.12 -16.21
CA ILE A 193 4.34 -13.88 -14.97
C ILE A 193 5.57 -13.04 -15.32
N TRP A 194 5.66 -11.88 -14.67
CA TRP A 194 6.72 -10.90 -14.87
C TRP A 194 8.08 -11.49 -14.48
N GLU A 195 8.83 -11.98 -15.47
CA GLU A 195 10.21 -12.46 -15.31
C GLU A 195 11.14 -11.58 -16.16
N PRO A 196 11.88 -10.63 -15.54
CA PRO A 196 12.81 -9.79 -16.28
C PRO A 196 14.20 -10.44 -16.33
N ASP A 197 14.48 -11.20 -17.40
CA ASP A 197 15.83 -11.64 -17.79
C ASP A 197 16.67 -10.49 -18.41
N ILE A 198 16.57 -9.29 -17.84
CA ILE A 198 17.30 -8.09 -18.30
C ILE A 198 18.47 -7.82 -17.34
N PRO A 199 19.70 -7.57 -17.85
CA PRO A 199 20.90 -7.44 -17.03
C PRO A 199 20.79 -6.33 -15.95
N PRO A 200 21.42 -6.52 -14.77
CA PRO A 200 21.24 -5.64 -13.59
C PRO A 200 21.73 -4.20 -13.76
N SER A 201 22.61 -3.95 -14.74
CA SER A 201 23.23 -2.65 -14.99
C SER A 201 22.36 -1.68 -15.79
N ALA A 202 21.11 -2.05 -16.09
CA ALA A 202 20.17 -1.24 -16.84
C ALA A 202 18.82 -1.16 -16.11
N GLN A 203 18.41 0.08 -15.84
CA GLN A 203 17.05 0.57 -15.54
C GLN A 203 16.53 0.51 -14.10
N PRO A 204 16.35 1.69 -13.49
CA PRO A 204 15.09 2.18 -12.95
C PRO A 204 14.29 2.88 -14.05
N THR A 205 13.02 2.48 -14.21
CA THR A 205 12.16 2.97 -15.29
C THR A 205 11.24 4.08 -14.81
N PHE A 206 10.92 5.01 -15.69
CA PHE A 206 9.98 6.13 -15.48
C PHE A 206 8.60 5.67 -14.92
N ASP A 207 8.28 4.39 -15.06
CA ASP A 207 7.02 3.81 -14.60
C ASP A 207 7.16 2.93 -13.36
N THR A 208 8.26 3.04 -12.61
CA THR A 208 8.38 2.40 -11.29
C THR A 208 7.16 2.70 -10.38
N PRO A 209 6.60 3.93 -10.35
CA PRO A 209 5.35 4.20 -9.64
C PRO A 209 4.15 3.41 -10.18
N VAL A 210 4.08 3.21 -11.50
CA VAL A 210 3.01 2.43 -12.15
C VAL A 210 3.17 0.95 -11.84
N ALA A 211 4.39 0.42 -11.84
CA ALA A 211 4.68 -0.96 -11.45
C ALA A 211 4.33 -1.23 -9.98
N ALA A 212 4.62 -0.29 -9.08
CA ALA A 212 4.18 -0.35 -7.70
C ALA A 212 2.65 -0.42 -7.61
N ALA A 213 1.95 0.51 -8.27
CA ALA A 213 0.49 0.50 -8.32
C ALA A 213 -0.04 -0.83 -8.90
N TRP A 214 0.52 -1.32 -10.01
CA TRP A 214 0.15 -2.59 -10.62
C TRP A 214 0.28 -3.79 -9.68
N CYS A 215 1.36 -3.83 -8.88
CA CYS A 215 1.53 -4.87 -7.87
C CYS A 215 0.38 -4.89 -6.87
N CYS A 216 -0.23 -3.74 -6.59
CA CYS A 216 -1.39 -3.66 -5.70
C CYS A 216 -2.67 -4.28 -6.27
N PHE A 217 -2.77 -4.47 -7.59
CA PHE A 217 -3.96 -5.00 -8.26
C PHE A 217 -3.78 -6.40 -8.84
N ALA A 218 -2.63 -6.70 -9.46
CA ALA A 218 -2.49 -7.87 -10.32
C ALA A 218 -1.29 -8.77 -9.93
N SER A 219 -0.09 -8.21 -9.80
CA SER A 219 1.14 -9.02 -9.64
C SER A 219 1.73 -9.01 -8.24
N SER A 220 2.45 -10.06 -7.85
CA SER A 220 3.23 -10.05 -6.61
C SER A 220 4.57 -9.33 -6.84
N PRO A 221 5.05 -8.53 -5.86
CA PRO A 221 6.34 -7.86 -5.99
C PRO A 221 7.50 -8.87 -5.97
N THR A 222 8.53 -8.68 -6.81
CA THR A 222 9.81 -9.37 -6.61
C THR A 222 10.74 -8.50 -5.76
N PRO A 223 11.81 -9.08 -5.17
CA PRO A 223 12.82 -8.28 -4.45
C PRO A 223 13.40 -7.14 -5.31
N ARG A 224 13.55 -7.37 -6.62
CA ARG A 224 14.01 -6.34 -7.56
C ARG A 224 12.99 -5.20 -7.69
N THR A 225 11.70 -5.49 -7.80
CA THR A 225 10.67 -4.43 -7.84
C THR A 225 10.70 -3.58 -6.58
N VAL A 226 10.77 -4.23 -5.42
CA VAL A 226 10.81 -3.55 -4.13
C VAL A 226 12.01 -2.62 -4.06
N PHE A 227 13.20 -3.10 -4.44
CA PHE A 227 14.41 -2.29 -4.48
C PHE A 227 14.27 -1.06 -5.39
N LEU A 228 13.75 -1.25 -6.62
CA LEU A 228 13.57 -0.18 -7.58
C LEU A 228 12.55 0.86 -7.10
N VAL A 229 11.42 0.41 -6.54
CA VAL A 229 10.38 1.27 -5.96
C VAL A 229 10.95 2.16 -4.87
N LYS A 230 11.68 1.56 -3.93
CA LYS A 230 12.27 2.30 -2.81
C LYS A 230 13.35 3.27 -3.28
N ARG A 231 14.23 2.84 -4.19
CA ARG A 231 15.29 3.69 -4.75
C ARG A 231 14.71 4.88 -5.51
N MET A 232 13.69 4.66 -6.34
CA MET A 232 13.07 5.72 -7.13
C MET A 232 12.30 6.70 -6.24
N ARG A 233 11.50 6.19 -5.28
CA ARG A 233 10.79 7.05 -4.33
C ARG A 233 11.75 7.88 -3.48
N ALA A 234 12.88 7.32 -3.04
CA ALA A 234 13.89 8.05 -2.29
C ALA A 234 14.57 9.16 -3.13
N HIS A 235 14.70 8.96 -4.44
CA HIS A 235 15.29 9.95 -5.35
C HIS A 235 14.34 11.11 -5.68
N ALA A 236 13.07 10.82 -5.97
CA ALA A 236 12.07 11.81 -6.39
C ALA A 236 10.69 11.53 -5.75
N PRO A 237 10.51 11.77 -4.44
CA PRO A 237 9.32 11.34 -3.70
C PRO A 237 8.03 11.99 -4.20
N ASP A 238 8.03 13.31 -4.44
CA ASP A 238 6.82 14.04 -4.86
C ASP A 238 6.30 13.59 -6.23
N TRP A 239 7.22 13.39 -7.18
CA TRP A 239 6.88 12.88 -8.50
C TRP A 239 6.43 11.42 -8.42
N PHE A 240 7.14 10.59 -7.66
CA PHE A 240 6.81 9.17 -7.49
C PHE A 240 5.39 9.03 -6.94
N ASP A 241 5.08 9.73 -5.84
CA ASP A 241 3.81 9.61 -5.15
C ASP A 241 2.66 10.11 -6.06
N MET A 242 2.87 11.17 -6.85
CA MET A 242 1.90 11.65 -7.84
C MET A 242 1.65 10.63 -8.97
N ALA A 243 2.71 10.07 -9.55
CA ALA A 243 2.61 9.09 -10.62
C ALA A 243 1.95 7.78 -10.14
N TYR A 244 2.29 7.35 -8.93
CA TYR A 244 1.65 6.23 -8.25
C TYR A 244 0.15 6.46 -8.07
N ARG A 245 -0.25 7.63 -7.54
CA ARG A 245 -1.66 8.01 -7.32
C ARG A 245 -2.49 7.90 -8.60
N ALA A 246 -2.00 8.49 -9.69
CA ALA A 246 -2.66 8.44 -10.98
C ALA A 246 -2.81 7.00 -11.51
N ALA A 247 -1.75 6.19 -11.41
CA ALA A 247 -1.79 4.79 -11.82
C ALA A 247 -2.79 3.97 -10.98
N TRP A 248 -2.75 4.13 -9.64
CA TRP A 248 -3.66 3.47 -8.73
C TRP A 248 -5.13 3.76 -9.06
N TYR A 249 -5.49 5.04 -9.21
CA TYR A 249 -6.87 5.41 -9.48
C TYR A 249 -7.37 4.92 -10.84
N ARG A 250 -6.50 4.90 -11.86
CA ARG A 250 -6.82 4.31 -13.17
C ARG A 250 -7.12 2.81 -13.05
N LEU A 251 -6.28 2.07 -12.33
CA LEU A 251 -6.44 0.63 -12.11
C LEU A 251 -7.67 0.31 -11.24
N ALA A 252 -7.88 1.07 -10.16
CA ALA A 252 -9.04 0.92 -9.28
C ALA A 252 -10.36 1.12 -10.05
N ARG A 253 -10.42 2.14 -10.90
CA ARG A 253 -11.58 2.39 -11.75
C ARG A 253 -11.80 1.27 -12.75
N ALA A 254 -10.75 0.80 -13.43
CA ALA A 254 -10.85 -0.30 -14.39
C ALA A 254 -11.36 -1.59 -13.72
N GLN A 255 -10.87 -1.91 -12.52
CA GLN A 255 -11.32 -3.08 -11.76
C GLN A 255 -12.76 -2.96 -11.26
N ASN A 256 -13.20 -1.76 -10.85
CA ASN A 256 -14.59 -1.54 -10.43
C ASN A 256 -15.56 -1.70 -11.60
N LEU A 257 -15.23 -1.13 -12.79
CA LEU A 257 -16.05 -1.28 -14.00
C LEU A 257 -16.16 -2.72 -14.51
N ALA A 258 -15.18 -3.58 -14.20
CA ALA A 258 -15.22 -4.99 -14.57
C ALA A 258 -16.16 -5.84 -13.68
N LYS A 259 -16.67 -5.28 -12.57
CA LYS A 259 -17.57 -5.95 -11.64
C LYS A 259 -19.04 -5.56 -11.83
N ASP A 260 -19.31 -4.48 -12.56
CA ASP A 260 -20.64 -3.98 -12.93
C ASP A 260 -21.10 -4.60 -14.25
#